data_AF-A0A6L7KF04-F1
#
_entry.id   AF-A0A6L7KF04-F1
#
_cell.length_a   1.000
_cell.length_b   1.000
_cell.length_c   1.000
_cell.angle_alpha   90.00
_cell.angle_beta   90.00
_cell.angle_gamma   90.00
#
_symmetry.space_group_name_H-M   'P 1'
#
loop_
_entity.id
_entity.type
_entity.pdbx_description
1 polymer ?
#
loop_
_entity_poly.entity_id
_entity_poly.type
_entity_poly.pdbx_seq_one_letter_code
_entity_poly.pdbx_strand_id
1 'polypeptide(L)'
;LDRIDLTMMGLVLGVTVVGLKVVGLILVVALLIIPPVTARFWTNRVELVVLLAGAFGGISAWLGAGLSASAPDLPTGPLIVLVSFGAFAISMAFAPRRGLLSSLVRHRRFQTGVHVRQGLLALAQGQPIYEPLTIRLLRGRGLARADGMPTREGAIRAARALRDEKRWEIARATPALELAAARYDGRTRIEEVLTADQIAEIDRRIGPPEAVQ
;
A
#
# COMPACT_ATOMS: atom_id res chain seq x y z
N LEU A 1 -13.54 -15.25 -29.13
CA LEU A 1 -14.04 -15.61 -27.79
C LEU A 1 -13.32 -16.87 -27.40
N ASP A 2 -12.47 -16.80 -26.39
CA ASP A 2 -11.71 -17.96 -25.94
C ASP A 2 -12.64 -18.97 -25.26
N ARG A 3 -12.33 -20.27 -25.32
CA ARG A 3 -13.17 -21.34 -24.73
C ARG A 3 -13.46 -21.11 -23.24
N ILE A 4 -12.54 -20.46 -22.53
CA ILE A 4 -12.65 -20.10 -21.12
C ILE A 4 -13.74 -19.04 -20.91
N ASP A 5 -13.77 -17.99 -21.75
CA ASP A 5 -14.74 -16.91 -21.65
C ASP A 5 -16.17 -17.45 -21.83
N LEU A 6 -16.36 -18.34 -22.82
CA LEU A 6 -17.66 -18.96 -23.09
C LEU A 6 -18.11 -19.81 -21.90
N THR A 7 -17.19 -20.55 -21.29
CA THR A 7 -17.49 -21.41 -20.13
C THR A 7 -17.84 -20.57 -18.90
N MET A 8 -17.08 -19.49 -18.62
CA MET A 8 -17.36 -18.56 -17.53
C MET A 8 -18.69 -17.84 -17.72
N MET A 9 -18.98 -17.36 -18.94
CA MET A 9 -20.24 -16.69 -19.25
C MET A 9 -21.43 -17.65 -19.09
N GLY A 10 -21.29 -18.90 -19.55
CA GLY A 10 -22.30 -19.95 -19.35
C GLY A 10 -22.56 -20.26 -17.88
N LEU A 11 -21.50 -20.37 -17.06
CA LEU A 11 -21.61 -20.57 -15.61
C LEU A 11 -22.36 -19.40 -14.93
N VAL A 12 -21.95 -18.16 -15.22
CA VAL A 12 -22.60 -16.96 -14.65
C VAL A 12 -24.07 -16.89 -15.08
N LEU A 13 -24.37 -17.13 -16.35
CA LEU A 13 -25.74 -17.17 -16.87
C LEU A 13 -26.57 -18.25 -16.17
N GLY A 14 -26.06 -19.47 -16.06
CA GLY A 14 -26.75 -20.58 -15.40
C GLY A 14 -27.06 -20.26 -13.93
N VAL A 15 -26.06 -19.80 -13.18
CA VAL A 15 -26.22 -19.44 -11.76
C VAL A 15 -27.22 -18.30 -11.58
N THR A 16 -27.16 -17.27 -12.43
CA THR A 16 -28.06 -16.11 -12.31
C THR A 16 -29.50 -16.46 -12.65
N VAL A 17 -29.77 -17.18 -13.75
CA VAL A 17 -31.12 -17.57 -14.15
C VAL A 17 -31.77 -18.50 -13.13
N VAL A 18 -31.04 -19.51 -12.64
CA VAL A 18 -31.53 -20.42 -11.60
C VAL A 18 -31.76 -19.66 -10.29
N GLY A 19 -30.76 -18.89 -9.83
CA GLY A 19 -30.85 -18.14 -8.57
C GLY A 19 -31.99 -17.12 -8.57
N LEU A 20 -32.26 -16.49 -9.71
CA LEU A 20 -33.34 -15.51 -9.86
C LEU A 20 -34.71 -16.10 -9.51
N LYS A 21 -34.95 -17.34 -9.89
CA LYS A 21 -36.20 -18.05 -9.61
C LYS A 21 -36.31 -18.53 -8.16
N VAL A 22 -35.18 -18.87 -7.53
CA VAL A 22 -35.16 -19.43 -6.17
C VAL A 22 -35.24 -18.32 -5.11
N VAL A 23 -34.46 -17.26 -5.25
CA VAL A 23 -34.28 -16.26 -4.16
C VAL A 23 -34.50 -14.82 -4.59
N GLY A 24 -34.63 -14.55 -5.89
CA GLY A 24 -34.89 -13.22 -6.44
C GLY A 24 -33.62 -12.46 -6.85
N LEU A 25 -33.84 -11.39 -7.64
CA LEU A 25 -32.78 -10.64 -8.33
C LEU A 25 -31.75 -10.02 -7.39
N ILE A 26 -32.21 -9.35 -6.33
CA ILE A 26 -31.34 -8.58 -5.44
C ILE A 26 -30.29 -9.49 -4.79
N LEU A 27 -30.71 -10.66 -4.29
CA LEU A 27 -29.79 -11.57 -3.62
C LEU A 27 -28.78 -12.18 -4.60
N VAL A 28 -29.21 -12.55 -5.80
CA VAL A 28 -28.33 -13.09 -6.83
C VAL A 28 -27.23 -12.10 -7.18
N VAL A 29 -27.60 -10.86 -7.49
CA VAL A 29 -26.63 -9.81 -7.84
C VAL A 29 -25.69 -9.53 -6.67
N ALA A 30 -26.22 -9.48 -5.44
CA ALA A 30 -25.40 -9.25 -4.25
C ALA A 30 -24.38 -10.38 -4.01
N LEU A 31 -24.80 -11.65 -4.09
CA LEU A 31 -23.90 -12.79 -3.89
C LEU A 31 -22.92 -12.99 -5.05
N LEU A 32 -23.25 -12.54 -6.25
CA LEU A 32 -22.34 -12.55 -7.39
C LEU A 32 -21.24 -11.49 -7.29
N ILE A 33 -21.49 -10.40 -6.56
CA ILE A 33 -20.58 -9.25 -6.48
C ILE A 33 -19.85 -9.19 -5.14
N ILE A 34 -20.58 -9.18 -4.02
CA ILE A 34 -20.04 -8.80 -2.70
C ILE A 34 -18.98 -9.81 -2.21
N PRO A 35 -19.23 -11.13 -2.15
CA PRO A 35 -18.23 -12.08 -1.67
C PRO A 35 -16.95 -12.12 -2.53
N PRO A 36 -17.01 -12.14 -3.89
CA PRO A 36 -15.82 -12.05 -4.73
C PRO A 36 -15.01 -10.76 -4.53
N VAL A 37 -15.68 -9.62 -4.41
CA VAL A 37 -14.99 -8.34 -4.16
C VAL A 37 -14.36 -8.35 -2.76
N THR A 38 -15.07 -8.89 -1.76
CA THR A 38 -14.56 -9.06 -0.39
C THR A 38 -13.29 -9.92 -0.38
N ALA A 39 -13.31 -11.07 -1.04
CA ALA A 39 -12.16 -11.97 -1.14
C ALA A 39 -10.95 -11.33 -1.84
N ARG A 40 -11.18 -10.51 -2.88
CA ARG A 40 -10.14 -9.76 -3.62
C ARG A 40 -9.41 -8.71 -2.77
N PHE A 41 -9.92 -8.35 -1.60
CA PHE A 41 -9.19 -7.49 -0.67
C PHE A 41 -8.06 -8.22 0.07
N TRP A 42 -8.17 -9.55 0.24
CA TRP A 42 -7.22 -10.37 0.99
C TRP A 42 -6.13 -10.98 0.10
N THR A 43 -6.46 -11.32 -1.14
CA THR A 43 -5.54 -12.04 -2.03
C THR A 43 -5.68 -11.63 -3.50
N ASN A 44 -4.59 -11.78 -4.25
CA ASN A 44 -4.55 -11.60 -5.70
C ASN A 44 -4.53 -12.95 -6.45
N ARG A 45 -4.44 -14.09 -5.75
CA ARG A 45 -4.42 -15.41 -6.37
C ARG A 45 -5.85 -15.86 -6.67
N VAL A 46 -6.17 -16.14 -7.93
CA VAL A 46 -7.53 -16.46 -8.40
C VAL A 46 -8.12 -17.65 -7.63
N GLU A 47 -7.34 -18.71 -7.41
CA GLU A 47 -7.76 -19.90 -6.65
C GLU A 47 -8.25 -19.54 -5.24
N LEU A 48 -7.49 -18.71 -4.52
CA LEU A 48 -7.86 -18.27 -3.19
C LEU A 48 -9.04 -17.31 -3.20
N VAL A 49 -9.19 -16.48 -4.25
CA VAL A 49 -10.36 -15.60 -4.39
C VAL A 49 -11.63 -16.44 -4.49
N VAL A 50 -11.63 -17.49 -5.31
CA VAL A 50 -12.81 -18.36 -5.49
C VAL A 50 -13.16 -19.06 -4.17
N LEU A 51 -12.17 -19.62 -3.47
CA LEU A 51 -12.39 -20.29 -2.18
C LEU A 51 -12.94 -19.34 -1.11
N LEU A 52 -12.31 -18.17 -0.94
CA LEU A 52 -12.73 -17.17 0.03
C LEU A 52 -14.10 -16.59 -0.32
N ALA A 53 -14.39 -16.34 -1.60
CA ALA A 53 -15.69 -15.85 -2.03
C ALA A 53 -16.81 -16.85 -1.70
N GLY A 54 -16.55 -18.15 -1.95
CA GLY A 54 -17.46 -19.22 -1.54
C GLY A 54 -17.67 -19.27 -0.03
N ALA A 55 -16.59 -19.17 0.75
CA ALA A 55 -16.66 -19.17 2.20
C ALA A 55 -17.43 -17.95 2.75
N PHE A 56 -17.13 -16.74 2.29
CA PHE A 56 -17.86 -15.54 2.70
C PHE A 56 -19.32 -15.61 2.30
N GLY A 57 -19.62 -15.99 1.05
CA GLY A 57 -21.00 -16.14 0.59
C GLY A 57 -21.78 -17.18 1.38
N GLY A 58 -21.17 -18.33 1.67
CA GLY A 58 -21.77 -19.40 2.46
C GLY A 58 -22.02 -19.00 3.91
N ILE A 59 -21.04 -18.37 4.57
CA ILE A 59 -21.17 -17.88 5.94
C ILE A 59 -22.26 -16.80 6.01
N SER A 60 -22.28 -15.85 5.07
CA SER A 60 -23.30 -14.80 5.05
C SER A 60 -24.69 -15.34 4.76
N ALA A 61 -24.82 -16.36 3.90
CA ALA A 61 -26.08 -17.04 3.67
C ALA A 61 -26.56 -17.78 4.92
N TRP A 62 -25.69 -18.53 5.59
CA TRP A 62 -26.01 -19.26 6.82
C TRP A 62 -26.43 -18.32 7.95
N LEU A 63 -25.66 -17.26 8.20
CA LEU A 63 -25.98 -16.25 9.21
C LEU A 63 -27.24 -15.46 8.86
N GLY A 64 -27.38 -15.00 7.61
CA GLY A 64 -28.54 -14.22 7.18
C GLY A 64 -29.85 -15.04 7.20
N ALA A 65 -29.80 -16.31 6.79
CA ALA A 65 -30.93 -17.22 6.89
C ALA A 65 -31.25 -17.58 8.34
N GLY A 66 -30.23 -17.83 9.18
CA GLY A 66 -30.42 -18.08 10.61
C GLY A 66 -31.06 -16.90 11.34
N LEU A 67 -30.63 -15.67 11.04
CA LEU A 67 -31.24 -14.46 11.57
C LEU A 67 -32.68 -14.29 11.09
N SER A 68 -32.94 -14.55 9.80
CA SER A 68 -34.29 -14.50 9.23
C SER A 68 -35.25 -15.49 9.91
N ALA A 69 -34.75 -16.65 10.35
CA ALA A 69 -35.54 -17.65 11.06
C ALA A 69 -35.79 -17.30 12.54
N SER A 70 -35.04 -16.36 13.10
CA SER A 70 -35.12 -15.99 14.53
C SER A 70 -36.24 -15.00 14.87
N ALA A 71 -36.79 -14.29 13.89
CA ALA A 71 -37.90 -13.37 14.09
C ALA A 71 -38.96 -13.50 12.98
N PRO A 72 -40.26 -13.34 13.29
CA PRO A 72 -41.32 -13.34 12.28
C PRO A 72 -41.16 -12.21 11.26
N ASP A 73 -41.61 -12.45 10.02
CA ASP A 73 -41.71 -11.46 8.94
C ASP A 73 -40.40 -10.79 8.47
N LEU A 74 -39.25 -11.35 8.82
CA LEU A 74 -37.96 -10.86 8.32
C LEU A 74 -37.65 -11.38 6.91
N PRO A 75 -37.33 -10.51 5.94
CA PRO A 75 -37.03 -10.94 4.58
C PRO A 75 -35.62 -11.54 4.48
N THR A 76 -35.53 -12.83 4.15
CA THR A 76 -34.27 -13.60 4.12
C THR A 76 -33.23 -13.03 3.15
N GLY A 77 -33.64 -12.66 1.94
CA GLY A 77 -32.73 -12.12 0.92
C GLY A 77 -31.99 -10.85 1.40
N PRO A 78 -32.71 -9.77 1.75
CA PRO A 78 -32.11 -8.55 2.29
C PRO A 78 -31.20 -8.76 3.50
N LEU A 79 -31.55 -9.67 4.42
CA LEU A 79 -30.69 -9.99 5.57
C LEU A 79 -29.37 -10.63 5.17
N ILE A 80 -29.37 -11.58 4.23
CA ILE A 80 -28.13 -12.17 3.70
C ILE A 80 -27.27 -11.09 3.04
N VAL A 81 -27.89 -10.17 2.30
CA VAL A 81 -27.18 -9.03 1.70
C VAL A 81 -26.57 -8.14 2.78
N LEU A 82 -27.30 -7.84 3.85
CA LEU A 82 -26.82 -7.00 4.95
C LEU A 82 -25.63 -7.64 5.68
N VAL A 83 -25.70 -8.94 5.95
CA VAL A 83 -24.58 -9.70 6.55
C VAL A 83 -23.37 -9.73 5.62
N SER A 84 -23.59 -10.01 4.32
CA SER A 84 -22.53 -10.00 3.31
C SER A 84 -21.87 -8.62 3.20
N PHE A 85 -22.68 -7.56 3.23
CA PHE A 85 -22.20 -6.18 3.20
C PHE A 85 -21.43 -5.82 4.48
N GLY A 86 -21.86 -6.30 5.65
CA GLY A 86 -21.10 -6.14 6.89
C GLY A 86 -19.71 -6.76 6.80
N ALA A 87 -19.62 -8.00 6.30
CA ALA A 87 -18.33 -8.66 6.07
C ALA A 87 -17.46 -7.89 5.05
N PHE A 88 -18.07 -7.38 3.98
CA PHE A 88 -17.41 -6.53 3.00
C PHE A 88 -16.89 -5.23 3.61
N ALA A 89 -17.69 -4.53 4.42
CA ALA A 89 -17.32 -3.27 5.04
C ALA A 89 -16.15 -3.45 6.03
N ILE A 90 -16.21 -4.51 6.85
CA ILE A 90 -15.11 -4.90 7.74
C ILE A 90 -13.87 -5.20 6.91
N SER A 91 -13.99 -6.02 5.86
CA SER A 91 -12.88 -6.34 4.98
C SER A 91 -12.29 -5.09 4.31
N MET A 92 -13.11 -4.16 3.84
CA MET A 92 -12.67 -2.91 3.23
C MET A 92 -11.92 -2.03 4.22
N ALA A 93 -12.36 -1.97 5.48
CA ALA A 93 -11.68 -1.22 6.53
C ALA A 93 -10.31 -1.84 6.86
N PHE A 94 -10.26 -3.15 7.09
CA PHE A 94 -9.08 -3.84 7.62
C PHE A 94 -8.11 -4.41 6.58
N ALA A 95 -8.45 -4.41 5.28
CA ALA A 95 -7.63 -5.05 4.27
C ALA A 95 -6.21 -4.43 4.16
N PRO A 96 -5.14 -5.24 4.25
CA PRO A 96 -3.77 -4.76 4.44
C PRO A 96 -3.13 -4.12 3.19
N ARG A 97 -3.59 -4.49 1.98
CA ARG A 97 -3.02 -3.96 0.72
C ARG A 97 -3.92 -2.98 -0.03
N ARG A 98 -5.22 -3.09 0.17
CA ARG A 98 -6.26 -2.37 -0.59
C ARG A 98 -7.31 -1.70 0.30
N GLY A 99 -7.25 -1.91 1.61
CA GLY A 99 -8.20 -1.30 2.53
C GLY A 99 -7.94 0.18 2.71
N LEU A 100 -8.98 0.92 3.05
CA LEU A 100 -8.92 2.37 3.26
C LEU A 100 -7.84 2.73 4.29
N LEU A 101 -7.78 2.00 5.42
CA LEU A 101 -6.78 2.21 6.46
C LEU A 101 -5.34 2.02 5.94
N SER A 102 -5.11 0.99 5.13
CA SER A 102 -3.78 0.74 4.55
C SER A 102 -3.34 1.87 3.59
N SER A 103 -4.28 2.43 2.83
CA SER A 103 -4.02 3.56 1.93
C SER A 103 -3.68 4.83 2.71
N LEU A 104 -4.46 5.15 3.74
CA LEU A 104 -4.22 6.28 4.64
C LEU A 104 -2.88 6.14 5.38
N VAL A 105 -2.56 4.96 5.91
CA VAL A 105 -1.28 4.70 6.58
C VAL A 105 -0.12 4.82 5.60
N ARG A 106 -0.24 4.30 4.37
CA ARG A 106 0.80 4.43 3.34
C ARG A 106 1.03 5.89 2.97
N HIS A 107 -0.03 6.68 2.87
CA HIS A 107 0.07 8.11 2.58
C HIS A 107 0.70 8.89 3.73
N ARG A 108 0.34 8.59 4.98
CA ARG A 108 0.99 9.20 6.16
C ARG A 108 2.46 8.82 6.27
N ARG A 109 2.81 7.54 6.07
CA ARG A 109 4.20 7.08 6.04
C ARG A 109 4.98 7.74 4.91
N PHE A 110 4.36 7.92 3.74
CA PHE A 110 4.92 8.68 2.61
C PHE A 110 5.27 10.11 3.04
N GLN A 111 4.31 10.84 3.60
CA GLN A 111 4.53 12.23 4.03
C GLN A 111 5.61 12.32 5.11
N THR A 112 5.56 11.46 6.13
CA THR A 112 6.57 11.42 7.20
C THR A 112 7.97 11.13 6.66
N GLY A 113 8.11 10.20 5.71
CA GLY A 113 9.38 9.88 5.09
C GLY A 113 10.01 11.06 4.34
N VAL A 114 9.18 11.82 3.60
CA VAL A 114 9.61 13.02 2.86
C VAL A 114 10.10 14.10 3.83
N HIS A 115 9.33 14.41 4.88
CA HIS A 115 9.72 15.44 5.86
C HIS A 115 11.04 15.09 6.57
N VAL A 116 11.23 13.83 6.95
CA VAL A 116 12.48 13.40 7.60
C VAL A 116 13.66 13.51 6.65
N ARG A 117 13.49 13.14 5.36
CA ARG A 117 14.59 13.24 4.38
C ARG A 117 14.96 14.69 4.09
N GLN A 118 13.98 15.56 3.89
CA GLN A 118 14.21 17.01 3.72
C GLN A 118 14.88 17.61 4.95
N GLY A 119 14.42 17.24 6.15
CA GLY A 119 15.04 17.69 7.40
C GLY A 119 16.49 17.23 7.54
N LEU A 120 16.82 15.99 7.17
CA LEU A 120 18.20 15.48 7.17
C LEU A 120 19.09 16.24 6.18
N LEU A 121 18.59 16.57 4.98
CA LEU A 121 19.34 17.36 4.01
C LEU A 121 19.58 18.80 4.51
N ALA A 122 18.57 19.42 5.13
CA ALA A 122 18.72 20.73 5.75
C ALA A 122 19.77 20.72 6.88
N LEU A 123 19.75 19.69 7.75
CA LEU A 123 20.78 19.50 8.77
C LEU A 123 22.18 19.33 8.17
N ALA A 124 22.31 18.57 7.08
CA ALA A 124 23.60 18.35 6.42
C ALA A 124 24.18 19.64 5.81
N GLN A 125 23.31 20.53 5.34
CA GLN A 125 23.68 21.81 4.74
C GLN A 125 23.77 22.96 5.77
N GLY A 126 23.53 22.68 7.06
CA GLY A 126 23.51 23.71 8.10
C GLY A 126 22.37 24.71 7.96
N GLN A 127 21.30 24.37 7.23
CA GLN A 127 20.17 25.27 7.02
C GLN A 127 19.15 25.18 8.17
N PRO A 128 18.55 26.31 8.56
CA PRO A 128 17.49 26.33 9.58
C PRO A 128 16.23 25.62 9.07
N ILE A 129 15.68 24.72 9.88
CA ILE A 129 14.41 24.02 9.60
C ILE A 129 13.27 24.84 10.21
N TYR A 130 12.37 25.38 9.38
CA TYR A 130 11.21 26.14 9.86
C TYR A 130 9.95 25.29 10.07
N GLU A 131 9.86 24.13 9.41
CA GLU A 131 8.65 23.30 9.40
C GLU A 131 8.48 22.54 10.74
N PRO A 132 7.39 22.80 11.51
CA PRO A 132 7.25 22.28 12.88
C PRO A 132 7.10 20.75 12.93
N LEU A 133 6.46 20.16 11.91
CA LEU A 133 6.30 18.72 11.80
C LEU A 133 7.66 18.02 11.57
N THR A 134 8.53 18.61 10.75
CA THR A 134 9.89 18.11 10.49
C THR A 134 10.73 18.12 11.75
N ILE A 135 10.73 19.22 12.51
CA ILE A 135 11.44 19.32 13.80
C ILE A 135 10.93 18.26 14.76
N ARG A 136 9.60 18.11 14.90
CA ARG A 136 8.99 17.14 15.81
C ARG A 136 9.38 15.70 15.45
N LEU A 137 9.40 15.36 14.16
CA LEU A 137 9.80 14.04 13.67
C LEU A 137 11.29 13.75 13.90
N LEU A 138 12.16 14.72 13.63
CA LEU A 138 13.60 14.58 13.85
C LEU A 138 13.92 14.45 15.34
N ARG A 139 13.29 15.27 16.20
CA ARG A 139 13.43 15.17 17.66
C ARG A 139 12.88 13.86 18.20
N GLY A 140 11.70 13.44 17.75
CA GLY A 140 11.10 12.17 18.17
C GLY A 140 11.91 10.94 17.76
N ARG A 141 12.78 11.07 16.74
CA ARG A 141 13.73 10.02 16.32
C ARG A 141 15.14 10.19 16.88
N GLY A 142 15.37 11.18 17.76
CA GLY A 142 16.68 11.47 18.32
C GLY A 142 17.70 11.96 17.31
N LEU A 143 17.27 12.52 16.18
CA LEU A 143 18.16 13.02 15.11
C LEU A 143 18.50 14.50 15.29
N ALA A 144 17.57 15.30 15.82
CA ALA A 144 17.81 16.70 16.16
C ALA A 144 17.63 16.93 17.66
N ARG A 145 18.43 17.83 18.23
CA ARG A 145 18.30 18.31 19.61
C ARG A 145 17.18 19.35 19.73
N ALA A 146 16.90 19.77 20.96
CA ALA A 146 15.86 20.76 21.25
C ALA A 146 16.18 22.16 20.69
N ASP A 147 17.46 22.45 20.49
CA ASP A 147 18.03 23.66 19.90
C ASP A 147 17.99 23.68 18.35
N GLY A 148 17.50 22.61 17.72
CA GLY A 148 17.48 22.46 16.26
C GLY A 148 18.79 21.98 15.64
N MET A 149 19.85 21.79 16.45
CA MET A 149 21.12 21.26 15.97
C MET A 149 21.07 19.74 15.78
N PRO A 150 21.84 19.18 14.83
CA PRO A 150 21.93 17.74 14.65
C PRO A 150 22.56 17.08 15.89
N THR A 151 22.00 15.96 16.30
CA THR A 151 22.68 15.03 17.22
C THR A 151 23.84 14.35 16.50
N ARG A 152 24.73 13.64 17.21
CA ARG A 152 25.79 12.83 16.57
C ARG A 152 25.22 11.83 15.55
N GLU A 153 24.14 11.14 15.91
CA GLU A 153 23.44 10.22 15.00
C GLU A 153 22.75 10.97 13.85
N GLY A 154 22.14 12.12 14.14
CA GLY A 154 21.55 13.00 13.14
C GLY A 154 22.55 13.49 12.10
N ALA A 155 23.74 13.92 12.54
CA ALA A 155 24.84 14.36 11.69
C ALA A 155 25.32 13.23 10.77
N ILE A 156 25.51 12.02 11.30
CA ILE A 156 25.92 10.85 10.50
C ILE A 156 24.85 10.52 9.44
N ARG A 157 23.57 10.52 9.81
CA ARG A 157 22.47 10.24 8.86
C ARG A 157 22.27 11.36 7.85
N ALA A 158 22.46 12.61 8.26
CA ALA A 158 22.40 13.79 7.40
C ALA A 158 23.53 13.74 6.36
N ALA A 159 24.76 13.45 6.78
CA ALA A 159 25.91 13.28 5.89
C ALA A 159 25.70 12.14 4.89
N ARG A 160 25.17 10.99 5.35
CA ARG A 160 24.83 9.88 4.46
C ARG A 160 23.76 10.28 3.43
N ALA A 161 22.69 10.95 3.87
CA ALA A 161 21.61 11.41 3.00
C ALA A 161 22.10 12.42 1.95
N LEU A 162 22.99 13.34 2.33
CA LEU A 162 23.59 14.32 1.42
C LEU A 162 24.51 13.64 0.40
N ARG A 163 25.32 12.67 0.84
CA ARG A 163 26.20 11.90 -0.04
C ARG A 163 25.40 11.11 -1.07
N ASP A 164 24.31 10.47 -0.65
CA ASP A 164 23.43 9.75 -1.57
C ASP A 164 22.78 10.70 -2.60
N GLU A 165 22.41 11.93 -2.22
CA GLU A 165 21.90 12.91 -3.19
C GLU A 165 22.98 13.33 -4.21
N LYS A 166 24.22 13.59 -3.77
CA LYS A 166 25.36 13.86 -4.68
C LYS A 166 25.61 12.70 -5.64
N ARG A 167 25.50 11.46 -5.18
CA ARG A 167 25.66 10.27 -6.04
C ARG A 167 24.58 10.21 -7.12
N TRP A 168 23.32 10.49 -6.76
CA TRP A 168 22.23 10.53 -7.73
C TRP A 168 22.36 11.68 -8.72
N GLU A 169 22.88 12.84 -8.30
CA GLU A 169 23.19 13.95 -9.19
C GLU A 169 24.22 13.57 -10.27
N ILE A 170 25.32 12.92 -9.87
CA ILE A 170 26.34 12.43 -10.81
C ILE A 170 25.80 11.31 -11.70
N ALA A 171 24.98 10.41 -11.16
CA ALA A 171 24.35 9.34 -11.94
C ALA A 171 23.44 9.90 -13.03
N ARG A 172 22.67 10.97 -12.74
CA ARG A 172 21.83 11.68 -13.73
C ARG A 172 22.67 12.41 -14.78
N ALA A 173 23.83 12.94 -14.41
CA ALA A 173 24.74 13.62 -15.33
C ALA A 173 25.59 12.65 -16.18
N THR A 174 25.53 11.34 -15.93
CA THR A 174 26.32 10.33 -16.65
C THR A 174 25.46 9.61 -17.68
N PRO A 175 25.69 9.78 -19.00
CA PRO A 175 24.86 9.18 -20.04
C PRO A 175 24.72 7.65 -19.94
N ALA A 176 25.79 6.96 -19.51
CA ALA A 176 25.79 5.52 -19.32
C ALA A 176 24.87 5.04 -18.18
N LEU A 177 24.47 5.92 -17.26
CA LEU A 177 23.63 5.62 -16.10
C LEU A 177 22.24 6.26 -16.17
N GLU A 178 21.94 7.02 -17.22
CA GLU A 178 20.72 7.81 -17.34
C GLU A 178 19.45 6.94 -17.26
N LEU A 179 19.42 5.79 -17.93
CA LEU A 179 18.29 4.85 -17.89
C LEU A 179 18.05 4.25 -16.50
N ALA A 180 19.12 4.03 -15.73
CA ALA A 180 19.03 3.56 -14.35
C ALA A 180 18.59 4.71 -13.43
N ALA A 181 19.10 5.92 -13.65
CA ALA A 181 18.74 7.13 -12.93
C ALA A 181 17.30 7.58 -13.20
N ALA A 182 16.75 7.31 -14.39
CA ALA A 182 15.36 7.60 -14.73
C ALA A 182 14.36 6.78 -13.90
N ARG A 183 14.79 5.67 -13.28
CA ARG A 183 13.97 4.87 -12.37
C ARG A 183 13.98 5.39 -10.92
N TYR A 184 14.72 6.46 -10.64
CA TYR A 184 14.80 7.04 -9.31
C TYR A 184 13.50 7.75 -8.93
N ASP A 185 12.90 7.32 -7.82
CA ASP A 185 11.65 7.84 -7.25
C ASP A 185 11.87 8.72 -6.01
N GLY A 186 13.13 9.08 -5.71
CA GLY A 186 13.47 9.83 -4.49
C GLY A 186 13.59 8.99 -3.22
N ARG A 187 13.43 7.66 -3.30
CA ARG A 187 13.29 6.77 -2.13
C ARG A 187 14.11 5.51 -2.23
N THR A 188 14.21 4.98 -3.44
CA THR A 188 14.99 3.79 -3.72
C THR A 188 16.45 4.09 -3.37
N ARG A 189 17.05 3.22 -2.55
CA ARG A 189 18.47 3.35 -2.22
C ARG A 189 19.29 3.18 -3.48
N ILE A 190 20.38 3.93 -3.59
CA ILE A 190 21.23 3.84 -4.78
C ILE A 190 21.78 2.42 -4.99
N GLU A 191 21.98 1.68 -3.89
CA GLU A 191 22.40 0.27 -3.84
C GLU A 191 21.38 -0.70 -4.47
N GLU A 192 20.11 -0.33 -4.57
CA GLU A 192 19.05 -1.17 -5.15
C GLU A 192 18.93 -0.98 -6.67
N VAL A 193 19.55 0.07 -7.21
CA VAL A 193 19.47 0.44 -8.63
C VAL A 193 20.82 0.34 -9.34
N LEU A 194 21.91 0.68 -8.65
CA LEU A 194 23.27 0.67 -9.16
C LEU A 194 24.08 -0.47 -8.54
N THR A 195 24.96 -1.05 -9.35
CA THR A 195 25.92 -2.06 -8.89
C THR A 195 27.00 -1.45 -8.02
N ALA A 196 27.66 -2.27 -7.18
CA ALA A 196 28.74 -1.82 -6.31
C ALA A 196 29.88 -1.13 -7.08
N ASP A 197 30.22 -1.63 -8.27
CA ASP A 197 31.27 -1.06 -9.12
C ASP A 197 30.89 0.32 -9.68
N GLN A 198 29.63 0.49 -10.07
CA GLN A 198 29.10 1.80 -10.50
C GLN A 198 29.09 2.81 -9.36
N ILE A 199 28.73 2.38 -8.15
CA ILE A 199 28.76 3.23 -6.95
C ILE A 199 30.21 3.62 -6.61
N ALA A 200 31.16 2.69 -6.71
CA ALA A 200 32.57 2.97 -6.48
C ALA A 200 33.14 3.97 -7.50
N GLU A 201 32.74 3.86 -8.77
CA GLU A 201 33.09 4.84 -9.81
C GLU A 201 32.54 6.24 -9.49
N ILE A 202 31.28 6.33 -9.06
CA ILE A 202 30.68 7.60 -8.64
C ILE A 202 31.40 8.16 -7.40
N ASP A 203 31.69 7.33 -6.41
CA ASP A 203 32.38 7.72 -5.19
C ASP A 203 33.79 8.26 -5.46
N ARG A 204 34.50 7.70 -6.44
CA ARG A 204 35.80 8.24 -6.90
C ARG A 204 35.71 9.66 -7.41
N ARG A 205 34.56 10.07 -7.98
CA ARG A 205 34.31 11.43 -8.49
C ARG A 205 33.85 12.41 -7.41
N ILE A 206 33.21 11.92 -6.35
CA ILE A 206 32.71 12.74 -5.23
C ILE A 206 33.83 13.08 -4.23
N GLY A 207 34.82 12.19 -4.08
CA GLY A 207 35.86 12.29 -3.05
C GLY A 207 35.46 11.63 -1.72
N PRO A 208 36.38 11.60 -0.73
CA PRO A 208 36.12 10.96 0.56
C PRO A 208 35.00 11.68 1.33
N PRO A 209 34.26 10.97 2.21
CA PRO A 209 33.20 11.60 3.01
C PRO A 209 33.79 12.69 3.91
N GLU A 210 33.28 13.91 3.81
CA GLU A 210 33.57 14.97 4.77
C GLU A 210 33.12 14.50 6.15
N ALA A 211 34.06 14.36 7.08
CA ALA A 211 33.75 14.08 8.46
C ALA A 211 33.03 15.32 9.03
N VAL A 212 31.75 15.17 9.38
CA VAL A 212 31.01 16.20 10.10
C VAL A 212 31.67 16.33 11.48
N GLN A 213 32.43 17.41 11.68
CA GLN A 213 33.05 17.78 12.94
C GLN A 213 32.02 18.37 13.90
#